data_AF-Q307P1-F1
#
_entry.id   AF-Q307P1-F1
#
_cell.length_a   1.000
_cell.length_b   1.000
_cell.length_c   1.000
_cell.angle_alpha   90.00
_cell.angle_beta   90.00
_cell.angle_gamma   90.00
#
_symmetry.space_group_name_H-M   'P 1'
#
loop_
_entity.id
_entity.type
_entity.pdbx_description
1 polymer ?
#
loop_
_entity_poly.entity_id
_entity_poly.type
_entity_poly.pdbx_seq_one_letter_code
_entity_poly.pdbx_strand_id
1 'polypeptide(L)'
;MLVPQTNIKVCHECGHHHERGRLCEHCYKRVEEETKLIQTRIKHKLGSGPIQDDVIVLYKGENLPEKAQEFWKGKRVIEMKKERPQWFSKNLLQKSTQQPSKATDVKPTDLA
;
A
#
# COMPACT_ATOMS: atom_id res chain seq x y z
N MET A 1 34.67 10.91 19.86
CA MET A 1 33.48 10.71 20.71
C MET A 1 32.28 10.48 19.81
N LEU A 2 31.42 9.52 20.13
CA LEU A 2 30.15 9.30 19.42
C LEU A 2 29.07 10.22 20.01
N VAL A 3 28.22 10.81 19.15
CA VAL A 3 27.13 11.69 19.56
C VAL A 3 25.82 10.91 19.54
N PRO A 4 25.00 10.94 20.61
CA PRO A 4 23.74 10.22 20.65
C PRO A 4 22.72 10.78 19.65
N GLN A 5 22.02 9.90 18.95
CA GLN A 5 20.93 10.27 18.05
C GLN A 5 19.63 10.50 18.82
N THR A 6 19.01 11.67 18.63
CA THR A 6 17.76 12.08 19.30
C THR A 6 16.52 11.98 18.40
N ASN A 7 16.70 11.53 17.17
CA ASN A 7 15.68 11.45 16.12
C ASN A 7 15.00 10.08 16.01
N ILE A 8 15.23 9.17 16.96
CA ILE A 8 14.62 7.84 16.98
C ILE A 8 13.19 7.92 17.55
N LYS A 9 12.22 7.35 16.84
CA LYS A 9 10.80 7.30 17.21
C LYS A 9 10.28 5.87 17.19
N VAL A 10 9.18 5.63 17.90
CA VAL A 10 8.47 4.35 17.90
C VAL A 10 7.42 4.37 16.80
N CYS A 11 7.43 3.35 15.94
CA CYS A 11 6.44 3.18 14.88
C CYS A 11 5.07 2.88 15.48
N HIS A 12 4.05 3.64 15.08
CA HIS A 12 2.68 3.45 15.56
C HIS A 12 2.02 2.14 15.09
N GLU A 13 2.51 1.56 13.99
CA GLU A 13 1.93 0.34 13.41
C GLU A 13 2.48 -0.95 14.04
N CYS A 14 3.80 -1.00 14.29
CA CYS A 14 4.47 -2.24 14.71
C CYS A 14 5.30 -2.11 16.00
N GLY A 15 5.38 -0.93 16.62
CA GLY A 15 6.13 -0.72 17.86
C GLY A 15 7.65 -0.70 17.72
N HIS A 16 8.21 -0.93 16.53
CA HIS A 16 9.66 -0.89 16.31
C HIS A 16 10.20 0.54 16.25
N HIS A 17 11.47 0.72 16.59
CA HIS A 17 12.15 1.99 16.47
C HIS A 17 12.50 2.32 15.01
N HIS A 18 12.33 3.57 14.60
CA HIS A 18 12.74 4.07 13.30
C HIS A 18 13.18 5.53 13.39
N GLU A 19 13.98 5.97 12.41
CA GLU A 19 14.41 7.37 12.34
C GLU A 19 13.28 8.29 11.86
N ARG A 20 13.19 9.48 12.46
CA ARG A 20 12.30 10.54 11.99
C ARG A 20 12.63 10.91 10.54
N GLY A 21 11.60 10.98 9.70
CA GLY A 21 11.75 11.28 8.27
C GLY A 21 12.03 10.05 7.40
N ARG A 22 12.17 8.86 8.00
CA ARG A 22 12.28 7.57 7.29
C ARG A 22 11.08 6.68 7.60
N LEU A 23 10.70 5.85 6.63
CA LEU A 23 9.74 4.78 6.84
C LEU A 23 10.31 3.76 7.82
N CYS A 24 9.43 3.13 8.61
CA CYS A 24 9.85 2.03 9.48
C CYS A 24 10.32 0.85 8.64
N GLU A 25 11.56 0.42 8.86
CA GLU A 25 12.18 -0.67 8.10
C GLU A 25 11.41 -1.98 8.23
N HIS A 26 10.88 -2.29 9.41
CA HIS A 26 10.12 -3.51 9.65
C HIS A 26 8.82 -3.54 8.82
N CYS A 27 8.04 -2.45 8.86
CA CYS A 27 6.83 -2.33 8.04
C CYS A 27 7.17 -2.34 6.54
N TYR A 28 8.24 -1.64 6.14
CA TYR A 28 8.67 -1.59 4.74
C TYR A 28 9.06 -2.98 4.21
N LYS A 29 9.85 -3.75 4.96
CA LYS A 29 10.24 -5.12 4.59
C LYS A 29 9.03 -6.02 4.35
N ARG A 30 8.00 -5.92 5.20
CA ARG A 30 6.74 -6.67 5.02
C ARG A 30 6.04 -6.34 3.69
N VAL A 31 5.98 -5.05 3.34
CA VAL A 31 5.39 -4.57 2.08
C VAL A 31 6.25 -5.02 0.89
N GLU A 32 7.57 -4.97 1.03
CA GLU A 32 8.53 -5.38 0.01
C GLU A 32 8.40 -6.87 -0.31
N GLU A 33 8.34 -7.73 0.71
CA GLU A 33 8.14 -9.18 0.55
C GLU A 33 6.82 -9.50 -0.17
N GLU A 34 5.74 -8.86 0.23
CA GLU A 34 4.43 -9.00 -0.43
C GLU A 34 4.50 -8.59 -1.91
N THR A 35 5.13 -7.44 -2.18
CA THR A 35 5.25 -6.91 -3.53
C THR A 35 6.16 -7.78 -4.41
N LYS A 36 7.23 -8.35 -3.86
CA LYS A 36 8.11 -9.30 -4.57
C LYS A 36 7.34 -10.57 -4.98
N LEU A 37 6.47 -11.08 -4.11
CA LEU A 37 5.61 -12.22 -4.43
C LEU A 37 4.62 -11.88 -5.55
N ILE A 38 4.00 -10.70 -5.49
CA ILE A 38 3.14 -10.20 -6.56
C ILE A 38 3.92 -10.14 -7.87
N GLN A 39 5.06 -9.45 -7.90
CA GLN A 39 5.93 -9.31 -9.08
C GLN A 39 6.33 -10.65 -9.68
N THR A 40 6.68 -11.63 -8.85
CA THR A 40 7.01 -12.99 -9.29
C THR A 40 5.81 -13.64 -9.98
N ARG A 41 4.61 -13.46 -9.43
CA ARG A 41 3.36 -13.96 -10.03
C ARG A 41 3.03 -13.25 -11.34
N ILE A 42 3.33 -11.95 -11.44
CA ILE A 42 3.19 -11.18 -12.68
C ILE A 42 4.09 -11.77 -13.77
N LYS A 43 5.39 -11.92 -13.48
CA LYS A 43 6.37 -12.49 -14.42
C LYS A 43 5.97 -13.89 -14.88
N HIS A 44 5.47 -14.72 -13.98
CA HIS A 44 4.98 -16.07 -14.34
C HIS A 44 3.73 -16.05 -15.22
N LYS A 45 2.77 -15.12 -14.98
CA LYS A 45 1.54 -15.06 -15.79
C LYS A 45 1.73 -14.35 -17.14
N LEU A 46 2.55 -13.30 -17.21
CA LEU A 46 2.68 -12.44 -18.39
C LEU A 46 3.95 -12.70 -19.22
N GLY A 47 4.92 -13.44 -18.69
CA GLY A 47 6.21 -13.66 -19.33
C GLY A 47 7.14 -12.43 -19.24
N SER A 48 8.11 -12.35 -20.15
CA SER A 48 9.15 -11.31 -20.21
C SER A 48 8.80 -10.10 -21.07
N GLY A 49 7.56 -10.01 -21.58
CA GLY A 49 7.10 -8.89 -22.40
C GLY A 49 6.77 -7.63 -21.59
N PRO A 50 6.85 -6.43 -22.20
CA PRO A 50 6.46 -5.19 -21.55
C PRO A 50 4.98 -5.21 -21.16
N ILE A 51 4.70 -4.85 -19.90
CA ILE A 51 3.35 -4.80 -19.35
C ILE A 51 2.77 -3.42 -19.67
N GLN A 52 1.99 -3.34 -20.74
CA GLN A 52 1.30 -2.11 -21.16
C GLN A 52 -0.03 -1.93 -20.41
N ASP A 53 -0.55 -3.00 -19.81
CA ASP A 53 -1.88 -3.07 -19.21
C ASP A 53 -1.83 -2.91 -17.68
N ASP A 54 -2.85 -2.26 -17.12
CA ASP A 54 -3.05 -2.17 -15.68
C ASP A 54 -3.21 -3.57 -15.04
N VAL A 55 -2.61 -3.78 -13.88
CA VAL A 55 -2.65 -5.07 -13.17
C VAL A 55 -3.53 -4.97 -11.93
N ILE A 56 -4.44 -5.93 -11.76
CA ILE A 56 -5.27 -6.09 -10.58
C ILE A 56 -4.86 -7.37 -9.84
N VAL A 57 -4.54 -7.22 -8.55
CA VAL A 57 -4.19 -8.33 -7.66
C VAL A 57 -5.44 -8.80 -6.90
N LEU A 58 -5.79 -10.07 -7.08
CA LEU A 58 -6.92 -10.73 -6.44
C LEU A 58 -6.41 -11.78 -5.45
N TYR A 59 -6.83 -11.68 -4.19
CA TYR A 59 -6.46 -12.64 -3.15
C TYR A 59 -7.51 -13.74 -3.01
N LYS A 60 -7.15 -14.83 -2.34
CA LYS A 60 -8.05 -15.95 -2.07
C LYS A 60 -9.25 -15.47 -1.25
N GLY A 61 -10.45 -15.85 -1.68
CA GLY A 61 -11.71 -15.47 -1.03
C GLY A 61 -12.25 -14.10 -1.46
N GLU A 62 -11.53 -13.36 -2.32
CA GLU A 62 -12.02 -12.10 -2.83
C GLU A 62 -12.73 -12.27 -4.16
N ASN A 63 -13.95 -11.76 -4.25
CA ASN A 63 -14.64 -11.63 -5.52
C ASN A 63 -14.20 -10.35 -6.25
N LEU A 64 -14.16 -10.45 -7.57
CA LEU A 64 -14.09 -9.28 -8.43
C LEU A 64 -15.31 -8.40 -8.09
N PRO A 65 -15.14 -7.11 -7.76
CA PRO A 65 -16.27 -6.24 -7.51
C PRO A 65 -17.15 -6.19 -8.77
N GLU A 66 -18.47 -6.11 -8.61
CA GLU A 66 -19.49 -5.92 -9.67
C GLU A 66 -19.36 -4.53 -10.35
N LYS A 67 -18.15 -4.09 -10.66
CA LYS A 67 -17.94 -2.90 -11.49
C LYS A 67 -18.18 -3.28 -12.94
N ALA A 68 -18.81 -2.35 -13.67
CA ALA A 68 -19.13 -2.49 -15.08
C ALA A 68 -17.95 -3.06 -15.89
N GLN A 69 -18.26 -3.92 -16.87
CA GLN A 69 -17.30 -4.59 -17.76
C GLN A 69 -16.24 -3.63 -18.33
N GLU A 70 -16.57 -2.35 -18.50
CA GLU A 70 -15.68 -1.29 -18.96
C GLU A 70 -14.51 -0.99 -18.02
N PHE A 71 -14.68 -1.10 -16.69
CA PHE A 71 -13.59 -0.89 -15.74
C PHE A 71 -12.51 -1.98 -15.86
N TRP A 72 -12.89 -3.15 -16.38
CA TRP A 72 -12.01 -4.31 -16.57
C TRP A 72 -11.39 -4.38 -17.96
N LYS A 73 -11.91 -3.61 -18.94
CA LYS A 73 -11.33 -3.56 -20.29
C LYS A 73 -9.90 -3.01 -20.19
N GLY A 74 -8.94 -3.85 -20.57
CA GLY A 74 -7.50 -3.51 -20.52
C GLY A 74 -6.83 -3.72 -19.16
N LYS A 75 -7.49 -4.35 -18.18
CA LYS A 75 -6.87 -4.72 -16.89
C LYS A 75 -6.64 -6.23 -16.78
N ARG A 76 -5.46 -6.65 -16.34
CA ARG A 76 -5.09 -8.06 -16.17
C ARG A 76 -5.22 -8.51 -14.71
N VAL A 77 -5.88 -9.65 -14.49
CA VAL A 77 -6.13 -10.19 -13.14
C VAL A 77 -5.07 -11.21 -12.74
N ILE A 78 -4.42 -10.95 -11.60
CA ILE A 78 -3.38 -11.80 -11.02
C ILE A 78 -3.87 -12.36 -9.70
N GLU A 79 -4.02 -13.67 -9.65
CA GLU A 79 -4.52 -14.36 -8.46
C GLU A 79 -3.36 -14.78 -7.56
N MET A 80 -3.52 -14.44 -6.29
CA MET A 80 -2.68 -14.89 -5.18
C MET A 80 -3.39 -15.99 -4.41
N LYS A 81 -2.65 -17.07 -4.08
CA LYS A 81 -3.18 -18.24 -3.34
C LYS A 81 -3.39 -18.00 -1.84
N LYS A 82 -3.11 -16.79 -1.35
CA LYS A 82 -3.20 -16.40 0.06
C LYS A 82 -4.30 -15.37 0.28
N GLU A 83 -4.69 -15.17 1.52
CA GLU A 83 -5.67 -14.15 1.91
C GLU A 83 -5.04 -12.75 1.90
N ARG A 84 -5.86 -11.71 1.69
CA ARG A 84 -5.39 -10.33 1.64
C ARG A 84 -4.95 -9.90 3.05
N PRO A 85 -3.70 -9.44 3.24
CA PRO A 85 -3.29 -8.87 4.51
C PRO A 85 -4.10 -7.61 4.85
N GLN A 86 -4.48 -7.44 6.12
CA GLN A 86 -5.31 -6.31 6.58
C GLN A 86 -4.68 -4.94 6.28
N TRP A 87 -3.34 -4.84 6.34
CA TRP A 87 -2.58 -3.63 6.02
C TRP A 87 -2.48 -3.35 4.50
N PHE A 88 -2.88 -4.30 3.65
CA PHE A 88 -2.81 -4.18 2.19
C PHE A 88 -4.20 -4.01 1.59
N SER A 89 -4.71 -2.78 1.58
CA SER A 89 -6.10 -2.52 1.17
C SER A 89 -6.36 -2.81 -0.33
N LYS A 90 -7.63 -3.11 -0.68
CA LYS A 90 -8.08 -3.31 -2.08
C LYS A 90 -8.04 -2.02 -2.91
N ASN A 91 -8.07 -0.88 -2.25
CA ASN A 91 -8.32 0.43 -2.87
C ASN A 91 -7.06 1.27 -3.05
N LEU A 92 -5.86 0.68 -2.99
CA LEU A 92 -4.58 1.40 -3.10
C LEU A 92 -4.45 2.24 -4.37
N LEU A 93 -5.09 1.83 -5.47
CA LEU A 93 -5.09 2.55 -6.75
C LEU A 93 -6.35 3.42 -6.96
N GLN A 94 -7.30 3.39 -6.03
CA GLN A 94 -8.47 4.26 -6.12
C GLN A 94 -8.09 5.66 -5.66
N LYS A 95 -8.35 6.64 -6.52
CA LYS A 95 -8.23 8.06 -6.14
C LYS A 95 -9.19 8.33 -4.98
N SER A 96 -8.72 9.04 -3.96
CA SER A 96 -9.59 9.50 -2.88
C SER A 96 -10.74 10.33 -3.45
N THR A 97 -11.96 10.07 -3.00
CA THR A 97 -13.14 10.89 -3.29
C THR A 97 -13.28 12.07 -2.32
N GLN A 98 -12.46 12.13 -1.28
CA GLN A 98 -12.47 13.26 -0.34
C GLN A 98 -11.88 14.50 -1.01
N GLN A 99 -12.66 15.57 -1.01
CA GLN A 99 -12.17 16.91 -1.32
C GLN A 99 -11.06 17.27 -0.33
N PRO A 100 -9.94 17.87 -0.77
CA PRO A 100 -8.91 18.34 0.15
C PRO A 100 -9.55 19.27 1.18
N SER A 101 -9.32 18.98 2.46
CA SER A 101 -9.86 19.77 3.56
C SER A 101 -9.33 21.21 3.48
N LYS A 102 -10.24 22.19 3.53
CA LYS A 102 -9.89 23.62 3.64
C LYS A 102 -9.52 24.03 5.08
N ALA A 103 -9.57 23.11 6.03
CA ALA A 103 -9.26 23.38 7.42
C ALA A 103 -7.77 23.67 7.58
N THR A 104 -7.44 24.88 8.03
CA THR A 104 -6.13 25.23 8.56
C THR A 104 -5.98 24.65 9.96
N ASP A 105 -4.78 24.17 10.31
CA ASP A 105 -4.42 23.72 11.66
C ASP A 105 -4.80 24.80 12.69
N VAL A 106 -5.83 24.54 13.49
CA VAL A 106 -6.25 25.45 14.57
C VAL A 106 -5.59 24.96 15.85
N LYS A 107 -4.85 25.85 16.53
CA LYS A 107 -4.21 25.48 17.80
C LYS A 107 -5.29 25.24 18.86
N PRO A 108 -5.11 24.29 19.78
CA PRO A 108 -6.08 24.00 20.85
C PRO A 108 -6.47 25.20 21.72
N THR A 109 -5.68 26.29 21.68
CA THR A 109 -5.92 27.53 22.41
C THR A 109 -7.09 28.35 21.85
N ASP A 110 -7.47 28.15 20.58
CA ASP A 110 -8.46 28.97 19.86
C ASP A 110 -9.87 28.33 19.81
N LEU A 111 -10.13 27.33 20.67
CA LEU A 111 -11.40 26.58 20.75
C LEU A 111 -12.34 27.09 21.86
N ALA A 112 -12.19 28.35 22.28
CA ALA A 112 -13.02 28.99 23.30
C ALA A 112 -14.36 29.48 22.76
#